data_AF-F0T8U1-F1
#
_entry.id   AF-F0T8U1-F1
#
_cell.length_a   1.000
_cell.length_b   1.000
_cell.length_c   1.000
_cell.angle_alpha   90.00
_cell.angle_beta   90.00
_cell.angle_gamma   90.00
#
_symmetry.space_group_name_H-M   'P 1'
#
loop_
_entity.id
_entity.type
_entity.pdbx_description
1 polymer ?
#
loop_
_entity_poly.entity_id
_entity_poly.type
_entity_poly.pdbx_seq_one_letter_code
_entity_poly.pdbx_strand_id
1 'polypeptide(L)'
;MFMDLNLLGFSNVLPSLFILVKSSPLITSVANICLLIGMLYVYLERYQKVKSKFTTTLVLFSLLFLIQNIIFSVYLIYYPPVTIEAAALPLIFLGLEFAALALLLMITRE
;
A
#
# COMPACT_ATOMS: atom_id res chain seq x y z
N MET A 1 -4.88 -25.11 -38.94
CA MET A 1 -6.06 -24.59 -38.20
C MET A 1 -5.91 -24.88 -36.70
N PHE A 2 -4.81 -24.43 -36.08
CA PHE A 2 -4.60 -24.50 -34.62
C PHE A 2 -3.75 -23.31 -34.09
N MET A 3 -3.34 -22.40 -34.98
CA MET A 3 -2.39 -21.33 -34.66
C MET A 3 -3.07 -20.00 -34.32
N ASP A 4 -4.38 -19.88 -34.52
CA ASP A 4 -5.16 -18.66 -34.24
C ASP A 4 -5.74 -18.64 -32.81
N LEU A 5 -5.78 -19.77 -32.11
CA LEU A 5 -6.35 -19.85 -30.75
C LEU A 5 -5.46 -19.19 -29.69
N ASN A 6 -4.14 -19.16 -29.90
CA ASN A 6 -3.19 -18.56 -28.94
C ASN A 6 -3.09 -17.03 -29.09
N LEU A 7 -3.45 -16.48 -30.25
CA LEU A 7 -3.35 -15.05 -30.54
C LEU A 7 -4.49 -14.26 -29.86
N LEU A 8 -5.69 -14.83 -29.82
CA LEU A 8 -6.88 -14.26 -29.16
C LEU A 8 -6.77 -14.27 -27.63
N GLY A 9 -6.18 -15.32 -27.05
CA GLY A 9 -5.89 -15.37 -25.61
C GLY A 9 -4.87 -14.31 -25.20
N PHE A 10 -3.78 -14.17 -25.95
CA PHE A 10 -2.72 -13.20 -25.62
C PHE A 10 -3.16 -11.74 -25.81
N SER A 11 -3.99 -11.46 -26.84
CA SER A 11 -4.55 -10.13 -27.10
C SER A 11 -5.40 -9.57 -25.95
N ASN A 12 -6.03 -10.44 -25.15
CA ASN A 12 -6.84 -10.03 -23.99
C ASN A 12 -6.03 -10.01 -22.67
N VAL A 13 -4.89 -10.69 -22.62
CA VAL A 13 -4.03 -10.76 -21.43
C VAL A 13 -3.18 -9.50 -21.27
N LEU A 14 -2.59 -8.99 -22.35
CA LEU A 14 -1.84 -7.73 -22.30
C LEU A 14 -2.65 -6.57 -21.70
N PRO A 15 -3.82 -6.17 -22.26
CA PRO A 15 -4.59 -5.05 -21.74
C PRO A 15 -5.09 -5.27 -20.31
N SER A 16 -5.40 -6.50 -19.91
CA SER A 16 -5.80 -6.80 -18.53
C SER A 16 -4.64 -6.65 -17.54
N LEU A 17 -3.42 -7.06 -17.90
CA LEU A 17 -2.21 -6.81 -17.10
C LEU A 17 -1.92 -5.30 -16.97
N PHE A 18 -2.09 -4.51 -18.04
CA PHE A 18 -1.90 -3.05 -17.97
C PHE A 18 -2.87 -2.39 -16.98
N ILE A 19 -4.14 -2.80 -16.99
CA ILE A 19 -5.14 -2.28 -16.05
C ILE A 19 -4.75 -2.66 -14.61
N LEU A 20 -4.30 -3.90 -14.42
CA LEU A 20 -3.92 -4.41 -13.10
C LEU A 20 -2.74 -3.63 -12.51
N VAL A 21 -1.70 -3.38 -13.31
CA VAL A 21 -0.52 -2.58 -12.91
C VAL A 21 -0.88 -1.13 -12.62
N LYS A 22 -1.85 -0.54 -13.33
CA LYS A 22 -2.30 0.83 -13.03
C LYS A 22 -3.09 0.93 -11.73
N SER A 23 -3.84 -0.12 -11.40
CA SER A 23 -4.67 -0.17 -10.19
C SER A 23 -3.88 -0.57 -8.93
N SER A 24 -2.74 -1.24 -9.08
CA SER A 24 -1.95 -1.77 -7.96
C SER A 24 -1.49 -0.73 -6.94
N PRO A 25 -1.07 0.51 -7.30
CA PRO A 25 -0.62 1.48 -6.29
C PRO A 25 -1.77 1.90 -5.38
N LEU A 26 -2.99 2.03 -5.93
CA LEU A 26 -4.17 2.36 -5.15
C LEU A 26 -4.52 1.22 -4.18
N ILE A 27 -4.46 -0.03 -4.65
CA ILE A 27 -4.69 -1.21 -3.80
C ILE A 27 -3.66 -1.28 -2.67
N THR A 28 -2.38 -1.06 -2.96
CA THR A 28 -1.31 -1.06 -1.96
C THR A 28 -1.50 0.07 -0.94
N SER A 29 -1.89 1.27 -1.38
CA SER A 29 -2.15 2.38 -0.46
C SER A 29 -3.31 2.08 0.49
N VAL A 30 -4.40 1.50 -0.01
CA VAL A 30 -5.52 1.07 0.84
C VAL A 30 -5.10 -0.02 1.82
N ALA A 31 -4.28 -0.98 1.38
CA ALA A 31 -3.74 -2.00 2.26
C ALA A 31 -2.86 -1.41 3.38
N ASN A 32 -2.03 -0.41 3.08
CA ASN A 32 -1.22 0.32 4.06
C ASN A 32 -2.11 1.04 5.08
N ILE A 33 -3.20 1.69 4.66
CA ILE A 33 -4.15 2.35 5.57
C ILE A 33 -4.72 1.33 6.55
N CYS A 34 -5.17 0.18 6.08
CA CYS A 34 -5.70 -0.89 6.93
C CYS A 34 -4.66 -1.39 7.95
N LEU A 35 -3.41 -1.62 7.51
CA LEU A 35 -2.31 -2.01 8.38
C LEU A 35 -2.01 -0.95 9.45
N LEU A 36 -1.93 0.32 9.04
CA LEU A 36 -1.63 1.44 9.92
C LEU A 36 -2.71 1.64 10.99
N ILE A 37 -3.98 1.47 10.64
CA ILE A 37 -5.08 1.49 11.60
C ILE A 37 -4.91 0.35 12.62
N GLY A 38 -4.58 -0.86 12.16
CA GLY A 38 -4.30 -2.00 13.04
C GLY A 38 -3.12 -1.74 13.99
N MET A 39 -2.03 -1.16 13.47
CA MET A 39 -0.87 -0.79 14.28
C MET A 39 -1.20 0.31 15.29
N LEU A 40 -1.93 1.36 14.89
CA LEU A 40 -2.37 2.43 15.78
C LEU A 40 -3.21 1.88 16.92
N TYR A 41 -4.11 0.92 16.65
CA TYR A 41 -4.89 0.28 17.71
C TYR A 41 -3.99 -0.41 18.75
N VAL A 42 -3.04 -1.23 18.30
CA VAL A 42 -2.09 -1.92 19.18
C VAL A 42 -1.21 -0.94 19.96
N TYR A 43 -0.74 0.13 19.30
CA TYR A 43 0.11 1.13 19.92
C TYR A 43 -0.63 2.00 20.94
N LEU A 44 -1.89 2.37 20.67
CA LEU A 44 -2.72 3.11 21.61
C LEU A 44 -3.02 2.28 22.87
N GLU A 45 -3.29 0.97 22.72
CA GLU A 45 -3.50 0.08 23.86
C GLU A 45 -2.23 -0.01 24.74
N ARG A 46 -1.05 -0.17 24.13
CA ARG A 46 0.23 -0.20 24.87
C ARG A 46 0.58 1.17 25.47
N TYR A 47 0.26 2.27 24.81
CA TYR A 47 0.50 3.63 25.32
C TYR A 47 -0.23 3.90 26.63
N GLN A 48 -1.46 3.39 26.77
CA GLN A 48 -2.22 3.53 28.02
C GLN A 48 -1.59 2.74 29.18
N LYS A 49 -0.93 1.60 28.88
CA LYS A 49 -0.32 0.72 29.87
C LYS A 49 1.11 1.13 30.24
N VAL A 50 1.89 1.57 29.27
CA VAL A 50 3.31 1.93 29.42
C VAL A 50 3.52 3.28 28.73
N LYS A 51 3.47 4.38 29.50
CA LYS A 51 3.73 5.75 29.02
C LYS A 51 5.21 5.96 28.68
N SER A 52 5.73 5.20 27.72
CA SER A 52 7.11 5.34 27.23
C SER A 52 7.17 6.35 26.09
N LYS A 53 8.20 7.20 26.10
CA LYS A 53 8.52 8.11 24.99
C LYS A 53 8.67 7.38 23.66
N PHE A 54 9.07 6.10 23.70
CA PHE A 54 9.21 5.25 22.52
C PHE A 54 7.86 4.97 21.83
N THR A 55 6.85 4.58 22.60
CA THR A 55 5.50 4.27 22.07
C THR A 55 4.82 5.52 21.50
N THR A 56 4.99 6.69 22.12
CA THR A 56 4.48 7.96 21.59
C THR A 56 5.04 8.27 20.21
N THR A 57 6.35 8.07 20.01
CA THR A 57 6.99 8.29 18.70
C THR A 57 6.46 7.33 17.65
N LEU A 58 6.26 6.05 17.99
CA LEU A 58 5.66 5.08 17.07
C LEU A 58 4.22 5.47 16.69
N VAL A 59 3.39 5.90 17.65
CA VAL A 59 2.03 6.37 17.36
C VAL A 59 2.07 7.57 16.39
N LEU A 60 2.93 8.56 16.66
CA LEU A 60 3.07 9.74 15.78
C LEU A 60 3.57 9.34 14.39
N PHE A 61 4.54 8.43 14.30
CA PHE A 61 5.06 7.92 13.04
C PHE A 61 3.95 7.23 12.24
N SER A 62 3.23 6.27 12.85
CA SER A 62 2.10 5.61 12.20
C SER A 62 1.00 6.60 11.79
N LEU A 63 0.74 7.64 12.57
CA LEU A 63 -0.24 8.67 12.20
C LEU A 63 0.21 9.49 10.97
N LEU A 64 1.50 9.84 10.89
CA LEU A 64 2.07 10.54 9.73
C LEU A 64 1.96 9.69 8.46
N PHE A 65 2.32 8.40 8.52
CA PHE A 65 2.18 7.49 7.39
C PHE A 65 0.70 7.25 7.02
N LEU A 66 -0.20 7.25 8.00
CA LEU A 66 -1.64 7.13 7.73
C LEU A 66 -2.15 8.31 6.91
N ILE A 67 -1.80 9.53 7.34
CA ILE A 67 -2.16 10.76 6.62
C ILE A 67 -1.55 10.75 5.22
N GLN A 68 -0.27 10.38 5.09
CA GLN A 68 0.40 10.27 3.79
C GLN A 68 -0.32 9.30 2.85
N ASN A 69 -0.72 8.10 3.31
CA ASN A 69 -1.44 7.13 2.47
C ASN A 69 -2.84 7.61 2.10
N ILE A 70 -3.54 8.29 2.99
CA ILE A 70 -4.84 8.88 2.67
C ILE A 70 -4.68 9.91 1.55
N ILE A 71 -3.71 10.83 1.68
CA ILE A 71 -3.43 11.83 0.65
C ILE A 71 -3.04 11.16 -0.68
N PHE A 72 -2.20 10.12 -0.65
CA PHE A 72 -1.82 9.37 -1.85
C PHE A 72 -3.00 8.66 -2.50
N SER A 73 -3.84 7.98 -1.72
CA SER A 73 -5.05 7.31 -2.21
C SER A 73 -6.00 8.31 -2.88
N VAL A 74 -6.24 9.45 -2.24
CA VAL A 74 -7.07 10.53 -2.80
C VAL A 74 -6.45 11.07 -4.09
N TYR A 75 -5.14 11.32 -4.10
CA TYR A 75 -4.43 11.78 -5.30
C TYR A 75 -4.53 10.79 -6.47
N LEU A 76 -4.36 9.49 -6.21
CA LEU A 76 -4.47 8.43 -7.22
C LEU A 76 -5.89 8.30 -7.81
N ILE A 77 -6.93 8.63 -7.03
CA ILE A 77 -8.32 8.65 -7.51
C ILE A 77 -8.54 9.83 -8.48
N TYR A 78 -8.05 11.03 -8.14
CA TYR A 78 -8.23 12.21 -8.98
C TYR A 78 -7.29 12.23 -10.19
N TYR A 79 -6.07 11.71 -10.04
CA TYR A 79 -5.03 11.69 -11.06
C TYR A 79 -4.53 10.25 -11.27
N PRO A 80 -5.35 9.39 -11.92
CA PRO A 80 -4.95 8.01 -12.18
C PRO A 80 -3.77 7.96 -13.16
N PRO A 81 -2.78 7.06 -12.93
CA PRO A 81 -1.61 6.97 -13.77
C PRO A 81 -1.98 6.51 -15.19
N VAL A 82 -1.67 7.35 -16.18
CA VAL A 82 -1.95 7.07 -17.60
C VAL A 82 -0.91 6.13 -18.20
N THR A 83 0.32 6.13 -17.68
CA THR A 83 1.43 5.28 -18.13
C THR A 83 1.89 4.31 -17.04
N ILE A 84 2.53 3.20 -17.42
CA ILE A 84 3.09 2.25 -16.43
C ILE A 84 4.16 2.93 -15.57
N GLU A 85 5.03 3.75 -16.17
CA GLU A 85 6.12 4.38 -15.42
C GLU A 85 5.59 5.32 -14.33
N ALA A 86 4.48 6.01 -14.60
CA ALA A 86 3.80 6.84 -13.62
C ALA A 86 3.15 6.00 -12.48
N ALA A 87 2.82 4.73 -12.73
CA ALA A 87 2.30 3.82 -11.71
C ALA A 87 3.44 3.10 -10.94
N ALA A 88 4.59 2.87 -11.58
CA ALA A 88 5.69 2.10 -11.01
C ALA A 88 6.35 2.79 -9.81
N LEU A 89 6.61 4.09 -9.90
CA LEU A 89 7.20 4.87 -8.80
C LEU A 89 6.33 4.84 -7.53
N PRO A 90 5.03 5.20 -7.60
CA PRO A 90 4.13 5.09 -6.46
C PRO A 90 4.03 3.66 -5.93
N LEU A 91 3.99 2.65 -6.81
CA LEU A 91 3.91 1.25 -6.41
C LEU A 91 5.12 0.80 -5.60
N ILE A 92 6.34 1.11 -6.06
CA ILE A 92 7.57 0.74 -5.35
C ILE A 92 7.61 1.44 -3.99
N PHE A 93 7.29 2.73 -3.95
CA PHE A 93 7.30 3.50 -2.71
C PHE A 93 6.28 2.96 -1.68
N LEU A 94 5.01 2.78 -2.10
CA LEU A 94 3.95 2.25 -1.24
C LEU A 94 4.19 0.79 -0.85
N GLY A 95 4.77 -0.01 -1.75
CA GLY A 95 5.11 -1.41 -1.49
C GLY A 95 6.25 -1.56 -0.49
N LEU A 96 7.27 -0.71 -0.56
CA LEU A 96 8.35 -0.68 0.43
C LEU A 96 7.85 -0.21 1.79
N GLU A 97 6.92 0.75 1.80
CA GLU A 97 6.23 1.18 3.01
C GLU A 97 5.42 0.03 3.64
N PHE A 98 4.66 -0.72 2.84
CA PHE A 98 3.92 -1.90 3.30
C PHE A 98 4.85 -2.91 3.98
N ALA A 99 5.99 -3.21 3.34
CA ALA A 99 6.98 -4.13 3.90
C ALA A 99 7.57 -3.61 5.23
N ALA A 100 7.89 -2.32 5.30
CA ALA A 100 8.40 -1.69 6.52
C ALA A 100 7.38 -1.75 7.66
N LEU A 101 6.10 -1.47 7.38
CA LEU A 101 5.01 -1.54 8.35
C LEU A 101 4.76 -2.98 8.82
N ALA A 102 4.79 -3.95 7.91
CA ALA A 102 4.66 -5.36 8.25
C ALA A 102 5.79 -5.83 9.19
N LEU A 103 7.03 -5.43 8.92
CA LEU A 103 8.17 -5.73 9.79
C LEU A 103 8.05 -5.06 11.17
N LEU A 104 7.64 -3.78 11.22
CA LEU A 104 7.40 -3.08 12.48
C LEU A 104 6.30 -3.75 13.32
N LEU A 105 5.23 -4.21 12.67
CA LEU A 105 4.15 -4.94 13.33
C LEU A 105 4.64 -6.28 13.87
N MET A 106 5.45 -7.02 13.11
CA MET A 106 6.07 -8.27 13.54
C MET A 106 6.91 -8.07 14.82
N ILE A 107 7.81 -7.08 14.82
CA ILE A 107 8.66 -6.75 15.97
C ILE A 107 7.84 -6.29 17.18
N THR A 108 6.71 -5.61 16.95
CA THR A 108 5.84 -5.16 18.04
C THR A 108 5.14 -6.33 18.74
N ARG A 109 4.88 -7.42 18.00
CA ARG A 109 4.12 -8.58 18.49
C ARG A 109 4.97 -9.53 19.35
N GLU A 110 6.27 -9.59 19.09
CA GLU A 110 7.26 -10.25 19.97
C GLU A 110 7.40 -9.52 21.32
#